data_AF-W2MI00-F1
#
_entry.id   AF-W2MI00-F1
#
_cell.length_a   1.000
_cell.length_b   1.000
_cell.length_c   1.000
_cell.angle_alpha   90.00
_cell.angle_beta   90.00
_cell.angle_gamma   90.00
#
_symmetry.space_group_name_H-M   'P 1'
#
loop_
_entity.id
_entity.type
_entity.pdbx_description
1 polymer ?
#
loop_
_entity_poly.entity_id
_entity_poly.type
_entity_poly.pdbx_seq_one_letter_code
_entity_poly.pdbx_strand_id
1 'polypeptide(L)'
;MLALHPTDGRRIGPLSVPREVGVAVVRDIYDVDQHLIIKTLSVKPRSNRKLLRNENSLEHVASVSVNGLSQVLNSTGASFELIAEVADFERGSKVGFEVRRSSTGNKEATIVYGDAEKKAIIDRSKGSTADCAVFADNNVKPISESILGHFYLYDLFNGASQSDVGETTREKLSFHVFVDVLRVEVFVNNRFSLSARIYPCATQSKSDGIALTASGDAIFRAGWPGSRGPPCRDSQAPRWFLRLNLVQEFPQALSVVWVKRQSLLVAHAGFLELLHQALDGAHAQRLDVSSMAFLLSFLAS
;
A
#
# COMPACT_ATOMS: atom_id res chain seq x y z
N MET A 1 5.53 -1.47 7.53
CA MET A 1 5.49 -2.40 8.68
C MET A 1 6.26 -3.65 8.25
N LEU A 2 7.32 -4.02 8.97
CA LEU A 2 8.28 -5.06 8.57
C LEU A 2 8.17 -6.24 9.53
N ALA A 3 8.21 -7.48 9.04
CA ALA A 3 8.44 -8.64 9.89
C ALA A 3 9.96 -8.88 10.01
N LEU A 4 10.40 -9.32 11.19
CA LEU A 4 11.79 -9.64 11.48
C LEU A 4 11.93 -11.14 11.65
N HIS A 5 13.07 -11.69 11.23
CA HIS A 5 13.42 -13.08 11.45
C HIS A 5 13.64 -13.28 12.95
N PRO A 6 13.02 -14.30 13.56
CA PRO A 6 13.07 -14.49 15.00
C PRO A 6 14.49 -14.71 15.56
N THR A 7 15.41 -15.25 14.74
CA THR A 7 16.73 -15.70 15.21
C THR A 7 17.90 -14.79 14.86
N ASP A 8 17.85 -14.02 13.77
CA ASP A 8 19.00 -13.22 13.31
C ASP A 8 18.65 -11.73 13.09
N GLY A 9 17.41 -11.33 13.39
CA GLY A 9 16.95 -9.95 13.25
C GLY A 9 16.90 -9.45 11.79
N ARG A 10 17.11 -10.34 10.81
CA ARG A 10 17.04 -10.00 9.39
C ARG A 10 15.60 -9.68 9.01
N ARG A 11 15.38 -8.65 8.21
CA ARG A 11 14.02 -8.26 7.80
C ARG A 11 13.41 -9.34 6.89
N ILE A 12 12.44 -10.10 7.38
CA ILE A 12 11.64 -11.03 6.57
C ILE A 12 10.40 -10.30 6.08
N GLY A 13 10.48 -9.73 4.89
CA GLY A 13 9.29 -9.35 4.13
C GLY A 13 8.51 -8.12 4.67
N PRO A 14 8.15 -7.18 3.80
CA PRO A 14 7.22 -6.13 4.17
C PRO A 14 5.79 -6.70 4.29
N LEU A 15 5.04 -6.18 5.26
CA LEU A 15 3.61 -6.45 5.41
C LEU A 15 2.80 -5.73 4.33
N SER A 16 1.70 -6.35 3.89
CA SER A 16 0.83 -5.79 2.87
C SER A 16 0.26 -4.43 3.26
N VAL A 17 -0.11 -3.63 2.25
CA VAL A 17 -0.85 -2.38 2.45
C VAL A 17 -2.11 -2.66 3.29
N PRO A 18 -2.35 -1.91 4.38
CA PRO A 18 -3.58 -2.05 5.17
C PRO A 18 -4.83 -1.87 4.30
N ARG A 19 -5.80 -2.75 4.49
CA ARG A 19 -7.01 -2.83 3.65
C ARG A 19 -8.24 -2.48 4.46
N GLU A 20 -9.18 -1.80 3.81
CA GLU A 20 -10.57 -1.77 4.22
C GLU A 20 -11.30 -2.93 3.55
N VAL A 21 -12.10 -3.64 4.34
CA VAL A 21 -12.91 -4.76 3.90
C VAL A 21 -14.37 -4.43 4.13
N GLY A 22 -15.23 -4.78 3.18
CA GLY A 22 -16.66 -4.52 3.28
C GLY A 22 -17.45 -5.29 2.23
N VAL A 23 -18.66 -4.82 1.91
CA VAL A 23 -19.48 -5.39 0.84
C VAL A 23 -19.45 -4.45 -0.36
N ALA A 24 -19.00 -4.94 -1.50
CA ALA A 24 -19.16 -4.27 -2.79
C ALA A 24 -20.47 -4.74 -3.42
N VAL A 25 -21.28 -3.79 -3.87
CA VAL A 25 -22.55 -4.05 -4.56
C VAL A 25 -22.43 -3.51 -5.97
N VAL A 26 -22.56 -4.37 -6.97
CA VAL A 26 -22.70 -3.98 -8.38
C VAL A 26 -24.15 -4.22 -8.78
N ARG A 27 -24.78 -3.20 -9.35
CA ARG A 27 -26.19 -3.19 -9.73
C ARG A 27 -26.31 -3.08 -11.23
N ASP A 28 -27.52 -3.30 -11.73
CA ASP A 28 -27.90 -3.07 -13.12
C ASP A 28 -27.02 -3.86 -14.09
N ILE A 29 -26.58 -5.04 -13.69
CA ILE A 29 -25.82 -5.92 -14.58
C ILE A 29 -26.79 -6.46 -15.62
N TYR A 30 -26.42 -6.29 -16.89
CA TYR A 30 -27.18 -6.79 -18.01
C TYR A 30 -27.08 -8.31 -18.07
N ASP A 31 -28.22 -8.97 -17.89
CA ASP A 31 -28.41 -10.39 -18.12
C ASP A 31 -29.70 -10.57 -18.94
N VAL A 32 -29.76 -11.60 -19.77
CA VAL A 32 -30.70 -11.78 -20.88
C VAL A 32 -32.17 -11.62 -20.46
N ASP A 33 -32.48 -11.84 -19.18
CA ASP A 33 -33.86 -11.82 -18.66
C ASP A 33 -34.07 -10.95 -17.40
N GLN A 34 -33.03 -10.39 -16.75
CA GLN A 34 -33.17 -9.66 -15.46
C GLN A 34 -32.07 -8.62 -15.19
N HIS A 35 -32.42 -7.59 -14.41
CA HIS A 35 -31.44 -6.72 -13.74
C HIS A 35 -30.79 -7.48 -12.58
N LEU A 36 -29.53 -7.88 -12.73
CA LEU A 36 -28.81 -8.61 -11.69
C LEU A 36 -28.10 -7.66 -10.72
N ILE A 37 -28.18 -7.98 -9.43
CA ILE A 37 -27.40 -7.34 -8.37
C ILE A 37 -26.42 -8.35 -7.80
N ILE A 38 -25.12 -8.03 -7.87
CA ILE A 38 -24.06 -8.85 -7.27
C ILE A 38 -23.56 -8.18 -5.99
N LYS A 39 -23.46 -8.99 -4.93
CA LYS A 39 -22.76 -8.64 -3.70
C LYS A 39 -21.49 -9.47 -3.60
N THR A 40 -20.36 -8.81 -3.41
CA THR A 40 -19.06 -9.46 -3.25
C THR A 40 -18.25 -8.81 -2.14
N LEU A 41 -17.14 -9.44 -1.77
CA LEU A 41 -16.20 -8.87 -0.81
C LEU A 41 -15.52 -7.64 -1.42
N SER A 42 -15.74 -6.47 -0.81
CA SER A 42 -14.94 -5.29 -1.12
C SER A 42 -13.59 -5.40 -0.41
N VAL A 43 -12.53 -5.13 -1.16
CA VAL A 43 -11.16 -5.05 -0.66
C VAL A 43 -10.50 -3.85 -1.33
N LYS A 44 -10.16 -2.82 -0.56
CA LYS A 44 -9.52 -1.60 -1.06
C LYS A 44 -8.46 -1.09 -0.09
N PRO A 45 -7.50 -0.28 -0.53
CA PRO A 45 -6.53 0.32 0.39
C PRO A 45 -7.20 1.22 1.42
N ARG A 46 -6.70 1.23 2.66
CA ARG A 46 -7.25 2.04 3.75
C ARG A 46 -7.19 3.54 3.41
N SER A 47 -8.33 4.20 3.50
CA SER A 47 -8.57 5.59 3.09
C SER A 47 -7.70 6.61 3.84
N ASN A 48 -7.48 6.42 5.15
CA ASN A 48 -6.64 7.31 5.97
C ASN A 48 -5.17 7.38 5.50
N ARG A 49 -4.71 6.48 4.63
CA ARG A 49 -3.36 6.61 4.04
C ARG A 49 -3.21 7.86 3.19
N LYS A 50 -4.30 8.49 2.74
CA LYS A 50 -4.26 9.80 2.09
C LYS A 50 -3.50 10.84 2.92
N LEU A 51 -3.57 10.75 4.26
CA LEU A 51 -2.85 11.63 5.19
C LEU A 51 -1.33 11.42 5.19
N LEU A 52 -0.85 10.29 4.67
CA LEU A 52 0.57 9.96 4.56
C LEU A 52 1.13 10.29 3.18
N ARG A 53 0.30 10.79 2.25
CA ARG A 53 0.76 11.18 0.93
C ARG A 53 1.52 12.49 1.03
N ASN A 54 2.66 12.55 0.37
CA ASN A 54 3.37 13.81 0.19
C ASN A 54 2.69 14.58 -0.95
N GLU A 55 2.06 15.70 -0.65
CA GLU A 55 1.37 16.53 -1.64
C GLU A 55 2.31 17.01 -2.76
N ASN A 56 3.59 17.28 -2.44
CA ASN A 56 4.59 17.69 -3.41
C ASN A 56 5.01 16.56 -4.37
N SER A 57 4.66 15.31 -4.05
CA SER A 57 4.91 14.17 -4.94
C SER A 57 3.79 13.96 -5.96
N LEU A 58 2.65 14.60 -5.78
CA LEU A 58 1.46 14.38 -6.60
C LEU A 58 1.70 14.81 -8.04
N GLU A 59 1.60 13.87 -8.97
CA GLU A 59 1.61 14.12 -10.40
C GLU A 59 0.27 13.73 -11.03
N HIS A 60 -0.33 14.68 -11.74
CA HIS A 60 -1.45 14.44 -12.62
C HIS A 60 -0.95 14.15 -14.03
N VAL A 61 -1.26 12.97 -14.53
CA VAL A 61 -1.03 12.60 -15.93
C VAL A 61 -2.29 12.95 -16.72
N ALA A 62 -2.11 13.56 -17.89
CA ALA A 62 -3.21 13.82 -18.82
C ALA A 62 -3.84 12.51 -19.32
N SER A 63 -4.99 12.58 -19.97
CA SER A 63 -5.55 11.40 -20.63
C SER A 63 -4.60 10.92 -21.71
N VAL A 64 -4.42 9.60 -21.81
CA VAL A 64 -3.52 8.98 -22.78
C VAL A 64 -4.25 7.87 -23.52
N SER A 65 -4.24 7.96 -24.86
CA SER A 65 -4.69 6.88 -25.73
C SER A 65 -3.49 6.02 -26.12
N VAL A 66 -3.64 4.71 -25.95
CA VAL A 66 -2.62 3.70 -26.22
C VAL A 66 -3.20 2.74 -27.25
N ASN A 67 -2.49 2.51 -28.36
CA ASN A 67 -2.95 1.63 -29.45
C ASN A 67 -1.86 0.57 -29.71
N GLY A 68 -2.01 -0.60 -29.08
CA GLY A 68 -1.17 -1.78 -29.31
C GLY A 68 0.31 -1.71 -28.88
N LEU A 69 0.84 -0.53 -28.55
CA LEU A 69 2.23 -0.29 -28.13
C LEU A 69 2.31 0.32 -26.74
N SER A 70 3.32 -0.05 -25.96
CA SER A 70 3.54 0.55 -24.63
C SER A 70 3.97 2.02 -24.74
N GLN A 71 3.38 2.89 -23.92
CA GLN A 71 3.74 4.31 -23.83
C GLN A 71 4.42 4.61 -22.51
N VAL A 72 5.68 5.02 -22.58
CA VAL A 72 6.48 5.38 -21.40
C VAL A 72 6.00 6.71 -20.82
N LEU A 73 5.85 6.77 -19.49
CA LEU A 73 5.51 7.98 -18.76
C LEU A 73 6.78 8.74 -18.35
N ASN A 74 6.65 10.06 -18.20
CA ASN A 74 7.72 10.89 -17.64
C ASN A 74 7.94 10.63 -16.13
N SER A 75 6.92 10.08 -15.46
CA SER A 75 6.99 9.69 -14.05
C SER A 75 7.99 8.56 -13.85
N THR A 76 8.89 8.73 -12.88
CA THR A 76 9.86 7.72 -12.48
C THR A 76 9.89 7.57 -10.96
N GLY A 77 10.24 6.38 -10.49
CA GLY A 77 10.37 6.09 -9.07
C GLY A 77 10.54 4.60 -8.78
N ALA A 78 11.29 4.31 -7.70
CA ALA A 78 11.38 2.94 -7.17
C ALA A 78 10.21 2.57 -6.26
N SER A 79 9.59 3.58 -5.66
CA SER A 79 8.39 3.43 -4.85
C SER A 79 7.39 4.50 -5.26
N PHE A 80 6.16 4.09 -5.55
CA PHE A 80 5.07 4.97 -5.97
C PHE A 80 3.70 4.34 -5.71
N GLU A 81 2.72 5.20 -5.55
CA GLU A 81 1.29 4.87 -5.63
C GLU A 81 0.79 5.33 -7.01
N LEU A 82 -0.02 4.51 -7.66
CA LEU A 82 -0.61 4.79 -8.97
C LEU A 82 -2.10 4.46 -8.91
N ILE A 83 -2.96 5.39 -9.34
CA ILE A 83 -4.41 5.19 -9.39
C ILE A 83 -4.91 5.53 -10.79
N ALA A 84 -5.52 4.53 -11.42
CA ALA A 84 -5.93 4.53 -12.81
C ALA A 84 -7.43 4.40 -12.96
N GLU A 85 -7.97 5.02 -14.00
CA GLU A 85 -9.21 4.61 -14.65
C GLU A 85 -8.93 4.42 -16.14
N VAL A 86 -9.26 3.25 -16.66
CA VAL A 86 -9.32 2.96 -18.09
C VAL A 86 -10.77 3.16 -18.51
N ALA A 87 -11.01 4.24 -19.27
CA ALA A 87 -12.35 4.66 -19.69
C ALA A 87 -13.01 3.65 -20.60
N ASP A 88 -12.22 3.20 -21.57
CA ASP A 88 -12.61 2.38 -22.69
C ASP A 88 -11.36 1.63 -23.17
N PHE A 89 -11.55 0.39 -23.58
CA PHE A 89 -10.52 -0.43 -24.19
C PHE A 89 -11.17 -1.57 -24.99
N GLU A 90 -10.48 -1.99 -26.03
CA GLU A 90 -10.94 -3.01 -26.97
C GLU A 90 -11.29 -4.33 -26.25
N ARG A 91 -12.45 -4.91 -26.57
CA ARG A 91 -12.88 -6.19 -25.96
C ARG A 91 -11.92 -7.32 -26.36
N GLY A 92 -11.67 -8.24 -25.44
CA GLY A 92 -10.72 -9.33 -25.62
C GLY A 92 -9.25 -8.92 -25.53
N SER A 93 -8.94 -7.62 -25.46
CA SER A 93 -7.57 -7.11 -25.35
C SER A 93 -7.03 -7.16 -23.91
N LYS A 94 -5.76 -6.79 -23.75
CA LYS A 94 -5.07 -6.62 -22.47
C LYS A 94 -4.75 -5.15 -22.26
N VAL A 95 -4.87 -4.68 -21.02
CA VAL A 95 -4.56 -3.29 -20.66
C VAL A 95 -3.95 -3.20 -19.26
N GLY A 96 -3.00 -2.30 -19.06
CA GLY A 96 -2.41 -2.03 -17.75
C GLY A 96 -1.09 -1.27 -17.80
N PHE A 97 -0.11 -1.74 -17.02
CA PHE A 97 1.13 -1.02 -16.71
C PHE A 97 2.35 -1.91 -16.78
N GLU A 98 3.47 -1.35 -17.25
CA GLU A 98 4.80 -1.88 -16.98
C GLU A 98 5.43 -1.08 -15.85
N VAL A 99 5.98 -1.78 -14.86
CA VAL A 99 6.56 -1.16 -13.67
C VAL A 99 8.02 -1.57 -13.51
N ARG A 100 8.78 -0.65 -12.92
CA ARG A 100 10.24 -0.79 -12.76
C ARG A 100 10.90 -1.07 -14.11
N ARG A 101 10.51 -0.30 -15.12
CA ARG A 101 11.08 -0.35 -16.46
C ARG A 101 12.46 0.31 -16.45
N SER A 102 13.47 -0.32 -17.03
CA SER A 102 14.79 0.25 -17.23
C SER A 102 14.83 1.23 -18.39
N SER A 103 15.88 2.04 -18.46
CA SER A 103 16.20 2.87 -19.63
C SER A 103 16.40 2.06 -20.92
N THR A 104 16.80 0.79 -20.81
CA THR A 104 16.93 -0.13 -21.95
C THR A 104 15.61 -0.79 -22.37
N GLY A 105 14.52 -0.55 -21.63
CA GLY A 105 13.19 -1.09 -21.91
C GLY A 105 12.90 -2.47 -21.33
N ASN A 106 13.79 -3.00 -20.49
CA ASN A 106 13.50 -4.19 -19.67
C ASN A 106 12.53 -3.80 -18.56
N LYS A 107 11.63 -4.69 -18.16
CA LYS A 107 10.62 -4.42 -17.12
C LYS A 107 10.62 -5.55 -16.11
N GLU A 108 10.46 -5.21 -14.85
CA GLU A 108 10.44 -6.23 -13.79
C GLU A 108 9.08 -6.88 -13.63
N ALA A 109 8.02 -6.10 -13.88
CA ALA A 109 6.68 -6.65 -13.94
C ALA A 109 5.79 -5.88 -14.92
N THR A 110 4.82 -6.62 -15.45
CA THR A 110 3.70 -6.11 -16.21
C THR A 110 2.42 -6.44 -15.46
N ILE A 111 1.68 -5.41 -15.05
CA ILE A 111 0.39 -5.51 -14.36
C ILE A 111 -0.68 -5.33 -15.40
N VAL A 112 -1.49 -6.34 -15.68
CA VAL A 112 -2.52 -6.26 -16.74
C VAL A 112 -3.83 -6.87 -16.30
N TYR A 113 -4.92 -6.30 -16.79
CA TYR A 113 -6.19 -7.00 -16.93
C TYR A 113 -6.26 -7.58 -18.34
N GLY A 114 -6.45 -8.90 -18.44
CA GLY A 114 -6.69 -9.60 -19.70
C GLY A 114 -8.16 -9.91 -19.86
N ASP A 115 -8.78 -9.30 -20.86
CA ASP A 115 -10.23 -9.39 -21.03
C ASP A 115 -10.70 -10.70 -21.65
N ALA A 116 -9.92 -11.26 -22.59
CA ALA A 116 -10.21 -12.56 -23.15
C ALA A 116 -10.22 -13.63 -22.04
N GLU A 117 -9.24 -13.57 -21.12
CA GLU A 117 -9.10 -14.57 -20.07
C GLU A 117 -9.87 -14.24 -18.77
N LYS A 118 -10.43 -13.03 -18.66
CA LYS A 118 -11.09 -12.50 -17.44
C LYS A 118 -10.20 -12.61 -16.21
N LYS A 119 -8.97 -12.12 -16.32
CA LYS A 119 -7.92 -12.24 -15.29
C LYS A 119 -7.20 -10.93 -15.04
N ALA A 120 -6.93 -10.63 -13.78
CA ALA A 120 -5.91 -9.67 -13.38
C ALA A 120 -4.59 -10.43 -13.14
N ILE A 121 -3.50 -9.92 -13.71
CA ILE A 121 -2.22 -10.63 -13.82
C ILE A 121 -1.09 -9.68 -13.42
N ILE A 122 -0.14 -10.19 -12.64
CA ILE A 122 1.19 -9.61 -12.46
C ILE A 122 2.18 -10.57 -13.13
N ASP A 123 2.56 -10.24 -14.36
CA ASP A 123 3.54 -10.98 -15.15
C ASP A 123 4.95 -10.54 -14.76
N ARG A 124 5.78 -11.50 -14.34
CA ARG A 124 7.18 -11.30 -13.92
C ARG A 124 8.15 -12.15 -14.75
N SER A 125 7.66 -12.75 -15.83
CA SER A 125 8.43 -13.67 -16.68
C SER A 125 9.63 -13.02 -17.36
N LYS A 126 9.52 -11.71 -17.63
CA LYS A 126 10.58 -10.89 -18.26
C LYS A 126 11.36 -10.05 -17.25
N GLY A 127 11.14 -10.25 -15.95
CA GLY A 127 11.88 -9.58 -14.89
C GLY A 127 13.30 -10.15 -14.75
N SER A 128 13.98 -9.74 -13.68
CA SER A 128 15.38 -10.07 -13.44
C SER A 128 15.68 -11.56 -13.51
N THR A 129 16.84 -11.88 -14.10
CA THR A 129 17.32 -13.24 -14.35
C THR A 129 18.33 -13.68 -13.27
N ALA A 130 18.76 -14.95 -13.32
CA ALA A 130 19.77 -15.48 -12.41
C ALA A 130 21.14 -14.77 -12.55
N ASP A 131 21.36 -14.03 -13.63
CA ASP A 131 22.65 -13.38 -13.95
C ASP A 131 22.88 -12.08 -13.16
N CYS A 132 21.87 -11.58 -12.45
CA CYS A 132 22.08 -10.45 -11.54
C CYS A 132 22.98 -10.87 -10.39
N ALA A 133 23.98 -10.04 -10.05
CA ALA A 133 24.99 -10.35 -9.04
C ALA A 133 24.38 -10.90 -7.73
N VAL A 134 23.32 -10.27 -7.22
CA VAL A 134 22.63 -10.73 -6.00
C VAL A 134 22.12 -12.18 -6.06
N PHE A 135 21.76 -12.65 -7.26
CA PHE A 135 21.26 -14.00 -7.49
C PHE A 135 22.39 -14.97 -7.84
N ALA A 136 23.30 -14.57 -8.71
CA ALA A 136 24.48 -15.35 -9.09
C ALA A 136 25.37 -15.65 -7.88
N ASP A 137 25.70 -14.63 -7.07
CA ASP A 137 26.58 -14.74 -5.90
C ASP A 137 26.01 -15.69 -4.83
N ASN A 138 24.68 -15.84 -4.80
CA ASN A 138 23.97 -16.69 -3.85
C ASN A 138 23.49 -18.01 -4.47
N ASN A 139 23.81 -18.28 -5.75
CA ASN A 139 23.35 -19.45 -6.50
C ASN A 139 21.84 -19.71 -6.41
N VAL A 140 21.04 -18.64 -6.56
CA VAL A 140 19.57 -18.69 -6.50
C VAL A 140 18.96 -18.12 -7.77
N LYS A 141 17.79 -18.62 -8.16
CA LYS A 141 17.02 -18.07 -9.28
C LYS A 141 15.81 -17.28 -8.76
N PRO A 142 15.59 -16.04 -9.23
CA PRO A 142 14.38 -15.31 -8.89
C PRO A 142 13.13 -16.02 -9.45
N ILE A 143 12.03 -15.96 -8.69
CA ILE A 143 10.74 -16.48 -9.14
C ILE A 143 10.20 -15.64 -10.30
N SER A 144 10.06 -16.26 -11.47
CA SER A 144 9.60 -15.61 -12.71
C SER A 144 8.14 -15.92 -13.07
N GLU A 145 7.48 -16.82 -12.33
CA GLU A 145 6.10 -17.19 -12.60
C GLU A 145 5.14 -16.01 -12.40
N SER A 146 4.23 -15.84 -13.36
CA SER A 146 3.17 -14.84 -13.29
C SER A 146 2.15 -15.23 -12.22
N ILE A 147 1.71 -14.24 -11.45
CA ILE A 147 0.64 -14.42 -10.46
C ILE A 147 -0.63 -13.86 -11.09
N LEU A 148 -1.75 -14.58 -10.94
CA LEU A 148 -3.03 -14.19 -11.53
C LEU A 148 -4.21 -14.49 -10.62
N GLY A 149 -5.33 -13.84 -10.89
CA GLY A 149 -6.62 -14.19 -10.31
C GLY A 149 -7.75 -13.82 -11.25
N HIS A 150 -8.85 -14.57 -11.16
CA HIS A 150 -10.05 -14.30 -11.96
C HIS A 150 -10.69 -12.98 -11.53
N PHE A 151 -11.06 -12.17 -12.51
CA PHE A 151 -11.72 -10.89 -12.29
C PHE A 151 -12.62 -10.58 -13.49
N TYR A 152 -13.87 -10.23 -13.24
CA TYR A 152 -14.87 -10.01 -14.27
C TYR A 152 -15.35 -8.57 -14.22
N LEU A 153 -15.21 -7.87 -15.35
CA LEU A 153 -15.94 -6.62 -15.60
C LEU A 153 -17.34 -6.97 -16.09
N TYR A 154 -18.33 -6.27 -15.56
CA TYR A 154 -19.73 -6.49 -15.90
C TYR A 154 -20.18 -5.54 -17.02
N ASP A 155 -21.10 -5.99 -17.86
CA ASP A 155 -21.84 -5.09 -18.74
C ASP A 155 -23.04 -4.55 -17.95
N LEU A 156 -23.15 -3.23 -17.86
CA LEU A 156 -24.12 -2.51 -17.04
C LEU A 156 -25.19 -1.91 -17.96
N PHE A 157 -26.45 -2.00 -17.55
CA PHE A 157 -27.57 -1.42 -18.26
C PHE A 157 -27.63 0.10 -18.04
N ASN A 158 -27.69 0.87 -19.12
CA ASN A 158 -27.72 2.33 -19.08
C ASN A 158 -29.08 2.94 -19.45
N GLY A 159 -30.06 2.12 -19.82
CA GLY A 159 -31.39 2.56 -20.26
C GLY A 159 -31.83 1.91 -21.57
N ALA A 160 -33.10 2.06 -21.90
CA ALA A 160 -33.61 1.70 -23.22
C ALA A 160 -33.31 2.84 -24.20
N SER A 161 -32.71 2.51 -25.34
CA SER A 161 -32.65 3.43 -26.48
C SER A 161 -34.05 3.52 -27.14
N GLN A 162 -34.24 4.40 -28.13
CA GLN A 162 -35.53 4.49 -28.85
C GLN A 162 -35.88 3.22 -29.65
N SER A 163 -34.95 2.27 -29.77
CA SER A 163 -35.21 0.91 -30.20
C SER A 163 -35.32 0.00 -28.98
N ASP A 164 -36.16 -1.05 -29.06
CA ASP A 164 -36.42 -2.05 -28.00
C ASP A 164 -35.17 -2.88 -27.58
N VAL A 165 -33.95 -2.43 -27.90
CA VAL A 165 -32.67 -2.99 -27.48
C VAL A 165 -32.08 -2.10 -26.38
N GLY A 166 -31.87 -2.70 -25.21
CA GLY A 166 -31.22 -2.05 -24.07
C GLY A 166 -29.79 -1.62 -24.38
N GLU A 167 -29.45 -0.37 -24.08
CA GLU A 167 -28.08 0.12 -24.21
C GLU A 167 -27.27 -0.34 -23.00
N THR A 168 -26.13 -0.98 -23.25
CA THR A 168 -25.22 -1.43 -22.19
C THR A 168 -23.91 -0.67 -22.27
N THR A 169 -23.35 -0.35 -21.10
CA THR A 169 -21.98 0.12 -20.99
C THR A 169 -21.17 -0.79 -20.11
N ARG A 170 -19.92 -1.00 -20.51
CA ARG A 170 -19.01 -1.84 -19.76
C ARG A 170 -18.60 -1.14 -18.47
N GLU A 171 -18.55 -1.90 -17.37
CA GLU A 171 -17.99 -1.43 -16.10
C GLU A 171 -16.57 -0.91 -16.33
N LYS A 172 -16.34 0.32 -15.85
CA LYS A 172 -15.03 0.97 -15.91
C LYS A 172 -13.99 0.16 -15.15
N LEU A 173 -12.80 0.05 -15.73
CA LEU A 173 -11.68 -0.63 -15.10
C LEU A 173 -10.84 0.38 -14.32
N SER A 174 -10.75 0.19 -13.00
CA SER A 174 -9.94 1.02 -12.11
C SER A 174 -8.85 0.19 -11.45
N PHE A 175 -7.61 0.69 -11.53
CA PHE A 175 -6.48 0.12 -10.81
C PHE A 175 -6.05 1.04 -9.68
N HIS A 176 -5.64 0.43 -8.57
CA HIS A 176 -4.91 1.10 -7.51
C HIS A 176 -3.68 0.26 -7.18
N VAL A 177 -2.51 0.75 -7.61
CA VAL A 177 -1.24 0.02 -7.57
C VAL A 177 -0.29 0.68 -6.57
N PHE A 178 0.43 -0.15 -5.82
CA PHE A 178 1.58 0.23 -5.00
C PHE A 178 2.78 -0.51 -5.51
N VAL A 179 3.82 0.24 -5.84
CA VAL A 179 5.15 -0.31 -6.04
C VAL A 179 6.02 0.21 -4.91
N ASP A 180 6.75 -0.68 -4.26
CA ASP A 180 7.69 -0.34 -3.20
C ASP A 180 8.95 -1.18 -3.31
N VAL A 181 9.92 -0.67 -4.08
CA VAL A 181 11.24 -1.25 -4.40
C VAL A 181 11.20 -2.66 -4.98
N LEU A 182 10.81 -3.65 -4.16
CA LEU A 182 10.76 -5.08 -4.45
C LEU A 182 9.34 -5.66 -4.42
N ARG A 183 8.32 -4.83 -4.22
CA ARG A 183 6.95 -5.29 -4.06
C ARG A 183 6.01 -4.55 -5.00
N VAL A 184 5.04 -5.30 -5.52
CA VAL A 184 3.90 -4.78 -6.24
C VAL A 184 2.63 -5.25 -5.54
N GLU A 185 1.72 -4.34 -5.23
CA GLU A 185 0.36 -4.66 -4.78
C GLU A 185 -0.65 -3.95 -5.67
N VAL A 186 -1.62 -4.70 -6.14
CA VAL A 186 -2.61 -4.24 -7.12
C VAL A 186 -3.99 -4.43 -6.53
N PHE A 187 -4.84 -3.43 -6.65
CA PHE A 187 -6.26 -3.52 -6.35
C PHE A 187 -7.04 -3.15 -7.61
N VAL A 188 -8.10 -3.89 -7.91
CA VAL A 188 -8.94 -3.66 -9.08
C VAL A 188 -10.39 -3.49 -8.64
N ASN A 189 -11.02 -2.40 -9.08
CA ASN A 189 -12.42 -2.02 -8.79
C ASN A 189 -12.83 -2.20 -7.32
N ASN A 190 -11.90 -1.99 -6.37
CA ASN A 190 -12.13 -2.14 -4.93
C ASN A 190 -12.72 -3.49 -4.47
N ARG A 191 -12.54 -4.55 -5.27
CA ARG A 191 -13.10 -5.90 -5.01
C ARG A 191 -12.18 -7.04 -5.43
N PHE A 192 -10.97 -6.71 -5.84
CA PHE A 192 -9.91 -7.66 -6.16
C PHE A 192 -8.58 -7.11 -5.67
N SER A 193 -7.71 -7.98 -5.18
CA SER A 193 -6.36 -7.62 -4.76
C SER A 193 -5.36 -8.72 -5.08
N LEU A 194 -4.18 -8.33 -5.57
CA LEU A 194 -3.07 -9.22 -5.87
C LEU A 194 -1.77 -8.61 -5.37
N SER A 195 -0.82 -9.45 -4.97
CA SER A 195 0.48 -8.98 -4.48
C SER A 195 1.58 -9.89 -4.97
N ALA A 196 2.71 -9.29 -5.34
CA ALA A 196 3.87 -10.00 -5.86
C ALA A 196 5.15 -9.34 -5.38
N ARG A 197 6.24 -10.12 -5.37
CA ARG A 197 7.60 -9.58 -5.24
C ARG A 197 8.27 -9.49 -6.60
N ILE A 198 9.04 -8.45 -6.80
CA ILE A 198 9.87 -8.19 -7.98
C ILE A 198 11.27 -7.87 -7.50
N TYR A 199 12.29 -8.12 -8.32
CA TYR A 199 13.67 -7.97 -7.87
C TYR A 199 14.53 -7.28 -8.93
N PRO A 200 14.37 -5.96 -9.12
CA PRO A 200 15.08 -5.22 -10.14
C PRO A 200 16.60 -5.37 -10.09
N CYS A 201 17.20 -5.66 -11.24
CA CYS A 201 18.64 -5.82 -11.41
C CYS A 201 19.35 -4.45 -11.42
N ALA A 202 19.69 -3.93 -10.24
CA ALA A 202 20.27 -2.59 -10.10
C ALA A 202 21.65 -2.41 -10.75
N THR A 203 22.35 -3.50 -11.09
CA THR A 203 23.71 -3.47 -11.65
C THR A 203 23.76 -3.14 -13.14
N GLN A 204 22.65 -3.33 -13.87
CA GLN A 204 22.63 -3.14 -15.33
C GLN A 204 22.06 -1.78 -15.74
N SER A 205 21.03 -1.30 -15.04
CA SER A 205 20.39 -0.01 -15.34
C SER A 205 19.45 0.44 -14.23
N LYS A 206 19.10 1.74 -14.23
CA LYS A 206 18.09 2.28 -13.31
C LYS A 206 16.70 1.81 -13.74
N SER A 207 16.11 0.87 -12.98
CA SER A 207 14.79 0.29 -13.27
C SER A 207 13.66 1.05 -12.61
N ASP A 208 13.52 2.35 -12.83
CA ASP A 208 12.54 3.23 -12.18
C ASP A 208 11.46 3.80 -13.10
N GLY A 209 11.42 3.39 -14.36
CA GLY A 209 10.41 3.80 -15.33
C GLY A 209 9.04 3.15 -15.12
N ILE A 210 8.03 3.82 -15.63
CA ILE A 210 6.63 3.38 -15.68
C ILE A 210 6.15 3.53 -17.12
N ALA A 211 5.40 2.56 -17.62
CA ALA A 211 4.74 2.67 -18.92
C ALA A 211 3.29 2.20 -18.84
N LEU A 212 2.43 2.80 -19.66
CA LEU A 212 1.11 2.27 -19.98
C LEU A 212 1.27 1.20 -21.06
N THR A 213 0.44 0.18 -21.04
CA THR A 213 0.45 -0.86 -22.08
C THR A 213 -0.97 -1.30 -22.41
N ALA A 214 -1.22 -1.52 -23.70
CA ALA A 214 -2.45 -2.10 -24.20
C ALA A 214 -2.14 -2.95 -25.43
N SER A 215 -2.81 -4.10 -25.58
CA SER A 215 -2.67 -4.94 -26.78
C SER A 215 -3.63 -4.53 -27.91
N GLY A 216 -4.61 -3.69 -27.60
CA GLY A 216 -5.55 -3.07 -28.52
C GLY A 216 -5.68 -1.58 -28.21
N ASP A 217 -6.73 -0.94 -28.71
CA ASP A 217 -7.06 0.45 -28.37
C ASP A 217 -7.48 0.58 -26.90
N ALA A 218 -6.92 1.54 -26.17
CA ALA A 218 -7.30 1.85 -24.79
C ALA A 218 -7.12 3.33 -24.45
N ILE A 219 -8.03 3.88 -23.63
CA ILE A 219 -7.98 5.25 -23.14
C ILE A 219 -7.84 5.27 -21.61
N PHE A 220 -6.69 5.75 -21.16
CA PHE A 220 -6.40 6.04 -19.76
C PHE A 220 -6.85 7.47 -19.44
N ARG A 221 -7.78 7.69 -18.50
CA ARG A 221 -8.31 9.03 -18.20
C ARG A 221 -7.32 9.89 -17.40
N ALA A 222 -7.41 11.21 -17.58
CA ALA A 222 -6.79 12.19 -16.70
C ALA A 222 -7.32 12.08 -15.26
N GLY A 223 -6.47 12.38 -14.27
CA GLY A 223 -6.86 12.38 -12.86
C GLY A 223 -5.98 11.53 -11.93
N TRP A 224 -4.85 11.03 -12.44
CA TRP A 224 -3.89 10.24 -11.69
C TRP A 224 -3.35 10.97 -10.46
N PRO A 225 -3.07 10.25 -9.36
CA PRO A 225 -2.02 10.56 -8.43
C PRO A 225 -0.89 9.54 -8.63
N GLY A 226 0.12 9.91 -9.42
CA GLY A 226 1.41 9.24 -9.40
C GLY A 226 2.32 9.99 -8.42
N SER A 227 2.78 9.36 -7.34
CA SER A 227 3.77 10.00 -6.46
C SER A 227 5.17 9.92 -7.07
N ARG A 228 5.76 11.04 -7.51
CA ARG A 228 7.20 11.11 -7.78
C ARG A 228 7.96 11.00 -6.45
N GLY A 229 8.69 9.91 -6.27
CA GLY A 229 9.75 9.88 -5.25
C GLY A 229 10.83 10.91 -5.59
N PRO A 230 11.52 11.51 -4.60
CA PRO A 230 12.57 12.47 -4.90
C PRO A 230 13.72 11.77 -5.64
N PRO A 231 14.49 12.49 -6.49
CA PRO A 231 15.75 11.98 -6.99
C PRO A 231 16.70 11.79 -5.79
N CYS A 232 17.18 10.58 -5.57
CA CYS A 232 18.47 10.42 -4.90
C CYS A 232 19.51 11.01 -5.86
N ARG A 233 19.95 12.24 -5.54
CA ARG A 233 21.03 12.94 -6.24
C ARG A 233 22.30 12.74 -5.42
N ASP A 234 23.20 11.90 -5.90
CA ASP A 234 24.63 12.17 -5.75
C ASP A 234 24.97 13.08 -6.94
N SER A 235 25.48 14.30 -6.80
CA SER A 235 26.61 14.71 -5.98
C SER A 235 26.58 16.22 -5.62
N GLN A 236 27.19 16.55 -4.47
CA GLN A 236 27.56 17.89 -3.92
C GLN A 236 26.40 18.87 -3.60
N ALA A 237 26.15 19.43 -2.41
CA ALA A 237 26.60 19.43 -1.00
C ALA A 237 25.53 20.28 -0.21
N PRO A 238 25.60 20.62 1.11
CA PRO A 238 26.13 19.97 2.30
C PRO A 238 25.02 19.47 3.27
N ARG A 239 25.43 18.69 4.26
CA ARG A 239 24.62 18.05 5.31
C ARG A 239 23.99 19.05 6.30
N TRP A 240 22.68 18.93 6.55
CA TRP A 240 22.06 18.87 7.89
C TRP A 240 20.69 18.10 7.84
N PHE A 241 20.64 16.92 8.48
CA PHE A 241 19.58 16.25 9.31
C PHE A 241 18.13 15.99 8.78
N LEU A 242 17.39 14.94 9.19
CA LEU A 242 17.28 14.31 10.53
C LEU A 242 17.00 12.77 10.47
N ARG A 243 17.74 12.01 11.29
CA ARG A 243 17.39 10.67 11.81
C ARG A 243 16.22 10.78 12.78
N LEU A 244 15.40 9.74 12.88
CA LEU A 244 14.76 9.38 14.16
C LEU A 244 15.38 8.07 14.66
N ASN A 245 16.41 8.22 15.50
CA ASN A 245 16.44 7.45 16.74
C ASN A 245 15.43 8.12 17.68
N LEU A 246 14.65 7.33 18.41
CA LEU A 246 13.88 7.83 19.55
C LEU A 246 14.84 8.40 20.61
N VAL A 247 14.59 9.67 21.01
CA VAL A 247 14.86 10.33 22.31
C VAL A 247 16.34 10.38 22.75
N GLN A 248 17.07 11.51 22.61
CA GLN A 248 17.11 12.76 23.42
C GLN A 248 17.72 12.56 24.83
N GLU A 249 18.97 13.01 25.03
CA GLU A 249 19.53 13.25 26.38
C GLU A 249 19.07 14.63 26.89
N PHE A 250 18.49 14.62 28.09
CA PHE A 250 18.44 15.75 29.03
C PHE A 250 19.75 15.80 29.83
N PRO A 251 20.17 16.97 30.34
CA PRO A 251 21.30 17.02 31.26
C PRO A 251 20.88 16.60 32.67
N GLN A 252 21.71 15.73 33.23
CA GLN A 252 21.95 15.43 34.64
C GLN A 252 20.93 14.58 35.42
N ALA A 253 21.51 13.48 35.91
CA ALA A 253 21.21 12.70 37.11
C ALA A 253 19.84 12.01 37.17
N LEU A 254 19.85 10.71 36.88
CA LEU A 254 19.37 9.66 37.80
C LEU A 254 19.81 8.29 37.26
N SER A 255 20.68 7.64 38.03
CA SER A 255 21.14 6.28 37.82
C SER A 255 20.01 5.29 38.12
N VAL A 256 19.63 4.46 37.13
CA VAL A 256 18.77 3.29 37.38
C VAL A 256 19.68 2.07 37.54
N VAL A 257 19.72 1.57 38.78
CA VAL A 257 20.42 0.34 39.19
C VAL A 257 19.69 -0.87 38.61
N TRP A 258 20.42 -1.73 37.92
CA TRP A 258 19.95 -3.08 37.58
C TRP A 258 19.94 -3.94 38.84
N VAL A 259 18.76 -4.27 39.38
CA VAL A 259 18.65 -5.35 40.37
C VAL A 259 18.38 -6.66 39.64
N LYS A 260 19.43 -7.47 39.55
CA LYS A 260 19.39 -8.88 39.19
C LYS A 260 18.54 -9.62 40.23
N ARG A 261 17.43 -10.24 39.82
CA ARG A 261 16.75 -11.24 40.66
C ARG A 261 17.65 -12.46 40.80
N GLN A 262 18.26 -12.61 41.97
CA GLN A 262 18.66 -13.90 42.52
C GLN A 262 18.22 -13.97 43.98
N SER A 263 17.65 -15.11 44.31
CA SER A 263 17.03 -15.51 45.57
C SER A 263 18.08 -15.80 46.65
N LEU A 264 17.83 -15.36 47.90
CA LEU A 264 17.81 -16.22 49.10
C LEU A 264 17.56 -15.43 50.39
N LEU A 265 16.70 -16.01 51.23
CA LEU A 265 16.57 -16.00 52.70
C LEU A 265 17.26 -14.93 53.60
N VAL A 266 16.39 -14.36 54.46
CA VAL A 266 16.50 -14.17 55.94
C VAL A 266 17.46 -13.12 56.51
N ALA A 267 16.88 -12.09 57.16
CA ALA A 267 17.02 -11.80 58.60
C ALA A 267 16.00 -10.73 59.08
N HIS A 268 15.54 -10.89 60.33
CA HIS A 268 14.73 -10.00 61.19
C HIS A 268 15.21 -8.51 61.22
N ALA A 269 14.49 -7.47 61.68
CA ALA A 269 13.36 -7.32 62.61
C ALA A 269 12.62 -5.98 62.37
N GLY A 270 11.33 -5.93 62.73
CA GLY A 270 10.73 -4.80 63.44
C GLY A 270 10.33 -3.54 62.66
N PHE A 271 9.07 -3.49 62.19
CA PHE A 271 8.15 -2.40 62.56
C PHE A 271 6.73 -2.78 62.14
N LEU A 272 5.96 -3.28 63.11
CA LEU A 272 4.54 -3.59 62.98
C LEU A 272 3.91 -3.01 64.24
N GLU A 273 3.39 -1.79 64.14
CA GLU A 273 2.33 -1.24 65.00
C GLU A 273 2.00 0.18 64.52
N LEU A 274 0.73 0.55 64.62
CA LEU A 274 0.08 1.81 64.19
C LEU A 274 -0.25 1.91 62.69
N LEU A 275 -1.34 1.27 62.27
CA LEU A 275 -2.62 1.98 61.96
C LEU A 275 -3.62 0.99 61.33
N HIS A 276 -4.15 0.06 62.13
CA HIS A 276 -5.26 -0.82 61.73
C HIS A 276 -6.57 -0.48 62.45
N GLN A 277 -6.88 0.82 62.58
CA GLN A 277 -8.16 1.28 63.13
C GLN A 277 -8.38 2.77 62.81
N ALA A 278 -8.77 3.05 61.58
CA ALA A 278 -9.48 4.27 61.23
C ALA A 278 -10.25 4.07 59.90
N LEU A 279 -11.37 3.34 60.01
CA LEU A 279 -12.64 3.70 59.38
C LEU A 279 -12.63 3.71 57.84
N ASP A 280 -12.89 2.58 57.19
CA ASP A 280 -14.24 2.12 56.82
C ASP A 280 -15.43 2.93 57.38
N GLY A 281 -16.16 3.59 56.47
CA GLY A 281 -17.55 4.00 56.69
C GLY A 281 -17.97 5.32 56.04
N ALA A 282 -18.44 5.30 54.79
CA ALA A 282 -19.62 6.07 54.35
C ALA A 282 -20.01 5.75 52.90
N HIS A 283 -21.29 5.41 52.73
CA HIS A 283 -22.00 5.10 51.49
C HIS A 283 -22.26 6.35 50.60
N ALA A 284 -22.30 6.10 49.28
CA ALA A 284 -23.15 6.69 48.24
C ALA A 284 -23.43 8.21 48.22
N GLN A 285 -23.01 8.90 47.14
CA GLN A 285 -23.94 9.60 46.22
C GLN A 285 -23.22 10.18 44.98
N ARG A 286 -24.00 10.22 43.90
CA ARG A 286 -23.74 10.76 42.57
C ARG A 286 -23.84 12.29 42.63
N LEU A 287 -22.81 13.03 42.23
CA LEU A 287 -22.91 14.47 41.96
C LEU A 287 -22.14 14.87 40.69
N ASP A 288 -22.70 15.89 40.06
CA ASP A 288 -22.67 16.25 38.66
C ASP A 288 -21.54 17.23 38.31
N VAL A 289 -21.32 17.37 37.00
CA VAL A 289 -20.39 18.27 36.32
C VAL A 289 -20.82 19.72 36.49
N SER A 290 -20.19 20.49 37.40
CA SER A 290 -19.99 21.94 37.26
C SER A 290 -19.25 22.50 38.48
N SER A 291 -17.95 22.81 38.30
CA SER A 291 -17.14 23.73 39.12
C SER A 291 -15.72 23.70 38.52
N MET A 292 -15.54 24.22 37.31
CA MET A 292 -14.88 25.51 37.10
C MET A 292 -13.83 25.88 38.15
N ALA A 293 -12.58 25.77 37.71
CA ALA A 293 -11.53 26.76 37.89
C ALA A 293 -11.29 27.26 39.32
N PHE A 294 -10.35 26.64 40.03
CA PHE A 294 -9.47 27.36 40.93
C PHE A 294 -8.13 26.65 41.06
N LEU A 295 -7.05 27.44 41.07
CA LEU A 295 -5.69 27.12 41.49
C LEU A 295 -4.76 26.47 40.45
N LEU A 296 -4.68 27.16 39.30
CA LEU A 296 -3.38 27.54 38.73
C LEU A 296 -2.67 28.47 39.73
N SER A 297 -1.86 27.91 40.64
CA SER A 297 -0.77 28.64 41.30
C SER A 297 0.04 27.65 42.13
N PHE A 298 1.11 27.10 41.57
CA PHE A 298 2.39 26.82 42.25
C PHE A 298 3.41 26.37 41.19
N LEU A 299 3.54 27.16 40.13
CA LEU A 299 4.82 27.32 39.44
C LEU A 299 5.58 28.39 40.24
N ALA A 300 6.33 27.96 41.26
CA ALA A 300 7.48 28.65 41.86
C ALA A 300 7.86 27.98 43.20
N SER A 301 8.64 26.91 43.14
CA SER A 301 9.72 26.58 44.10
C SER A 301 10.52 25.40 43.56
#